data_AF-A0A538TDK7-F1
#
_entry.id   AF-A0A538TDK7-F1
#
_cell.length_a   1.000
_cell.length_b   1.000
_cell.length_c   1.000
_cell.angle_alpha   90.00
_cell.angle_beta   90.00
_cell.angle_gamma   90.00
#
_symmetry.space_group_name_H-M   'P 1'
#
loop_
_entity.id
_entity.type
_entity.pdbx_description
1 polymer ?
#
loop_
_entity_poly.entity_id
_entity_poly.type
_entity_poly.pdbx_seq_one_letter_code
_entity_poly.pdbx_strand_id
1 'polypeptide(L)'
;MAAGLGLASLPLRTQLAVLGIYLTLGMWSRGDLKNPEETTESNFRLVDTALKKVELGFRQLYPRFAPNTQIVLSVQARGRGSIYIHMYAFQVLRIWYRDRTLRAVRPEDRKRADGPEILILITPDRDVVDIDPRTLYARSASRTEPDYHQCEGAVRAYAMGLAGSGQADDAVHLLLHLPEVNAGLLSVHRRMAAMFLYADGRDREAEAVLDSTVALPRGLALADLQAVLAEQPKRRVFDDHGLRAFGISAQDTAAVRELMRWFVSMGYVEVALRFSHRVERLRPGDAEAEAVRRHMTAILEMRKNLPPGASDVD
;
A
#
# COMPACT_ATOMS: atom_id res chain seq x y z
N MET A 1 -16.14 -23.17 -33.12
CA MET A 1 -16.84 -22.96 -34.42
C MET A 1 -17.83 -24.08 -34.81
N ALA A 2 -17.87 -25.24 -34.13
CA ALA A 2 -18.79 -26.33 -34.49
C ALA A 2 -20.23 -26.18 -33.95
N ALA A 3 -20.45 -25.44 -32.85
CA ALA A 3 -21.77 -25.30 -32.23
C ALA A 3 -22.74 -24.37 -32.99
N GLY A 4 -22.22 -23.37 -33.71
CA GLY A 4 -23.06 -22.39 -34.45
C GLY A 4 -23.68 -22.96 -35.73
N LEU A 5 -23.04 -23.96 -36.35
CA LEU A 5 -23.50 -24.59 -37.59
C LEU A 5 -24.65 -25.59 -37.36
N GLY A 6 -24.74 -26.20 -36.17
CA GLY A 6 -25.85 -27.10 -35.80
C GLY A 6 -27.14 -26.37 -35.40
N LEU A 7 -27.05 -25.09 -35.03
CA LEU A 7 -28.21 -24.28 -34.63
C LEU A 7 -28.96 -23.69 -35.83
N ALA A 8 -28.28 -23.46 -36.95
CA ALA A 8 -28.84 -22.84 -38.15
C ALA A 8 -29.86 -23.72 -38.90
N SER A 9 -29.86 -25.05 -38.67
CA SER A 9 -30.77 -26.01 -39.31
C SER A 9 -32.07 -26.27 -38.52
N LEU A 10 -32.24 -25.64 -37.36
CA LEU A 10 -33.42 -25.80 -36.51
C LEU A 10 -34.53 -24.78 -36.84
N PRO A 11 -35.81 -25.11 -36.57
CA PRO A 11 -36.92 -24.16 -36.72
C PRO A 11 -36.71 -22.89 -35.88
N LEU A 12 -37.12 -21.74 -36.41
CA LEU A 12 -36.92 -20.41 -35.80
C LEU A 12 -37.37 -20.33 -34.33
N ARG A 13 -38.46 -21.01 -33.97
CA ARG A 13 -38.96 -21.06 -32.59
C ARG A 13 -37.98 -21.73 -31.63
N THR A 14 -37.31 -22.79 -32.09
CA THR A 14 -36.32 -23.53 -31.31
C THR A 14 -35.02 -22.73 -31.18
N GLN A 15 -34.62 -22.00 -32.23
CA GLN A 15 -33.49 -21.07 -32.18
C GLN A 15 -33.74 -19.94 -31.18
N LEU A 16 -34.93 -19.33 -31.20
CA LEU A 16 -35.32 -18.30 -30.24
C LEU A 16 -35.41 -18.84 -28.81
N ALA A 17 -35.88 -20.08 -28.62
CA ALA A 17 -35.90 -20.72 -27.32
C ALA A 17 -34.49 -20.99 -26.78
N VAL A 18 -33.58 -21.51 -27.61
CA VAL A 18 -32.18 -21.73 -27.23
C VAL A 18 -31.45 -20.41 -26.96
N LEU A 19 -31.69 -19.39 -27.79
CA LEU A 19 -31.15 -18.05 -27.57
C LEU A 19 -31.69 -17.44 -26.26
N GLY A 20 -32.99 -17.61 -26.00
CA GLY A 20 -33.65 -17.18 -24.77
C GLY A 20 -33.06 -17.86 -23.54
N ILE A 21 -32.86 -19.18 -23.59
CA ILE A 21 -32.20 -19.96 -22.53
C ILE A 21 -30.75 -19.51 -22.33
N TYR A 22 -30.01 -19.27 -23.42
CA TYR A 22 -28.63 -18.79 -23.34
C TYR A 22 -28.53 -17.38 -22.73
N LEU A 23 -29.45 -16.48 -23.10
CA LEU A 23 -29.53 -15.13 -22.55
C LEU A 23 -29.94 -15.14 -21.07
N THR A 24 -30.90 -15.98 -20.69
CA THR A 24 -31.32 -16.09 -19.28
C THR A 24 -30.28 -16.78 -18.42
N LEU A 25 -29.59 -17.82 -18.91
CA LEU A 25 -28.41 -18.39 -18.24
C LEU A 25 -27.27 -17.37 -18.12
N GLY A 26 -27.05 -16.56 -19.16
CA GLY A 26 -26.08 -15.47 -19.13
C GLY A 26 -26.45 -14.36 -18.15
N MET A 27 -27.74 -14.07 -17.97
CA MET A 27 -28.22 -13.14 -16.94
C MET A 27 -28.10 -13.74 -15.53
N TRP A 28 -28.33 -15.04 -15.39
CA TRP A 28 -28.29 -15.72 -14.09
C TRP A 28 -26.86 -15.97 -13.60
N SER A 29 -25.91 -16.25 -14.50
CA SER A 29 -24.48 -16.36 -14.18
C SER A 29 -23.81 -15.00 -13.90
N ARG A 30 -24.38 -13.90 -14.40
CA ARG A 30 -23.93 -12.52 -14.09
C ARG A 30 -24.32 -12.06 -12.68
N GLY A 31 -25.10 -12.85 -11.94
CA GLY A 31 -25.60 -12.50 -10.61
C GLY A 31 -24.79 -13.05 -9.44
N ASP A 32 -23.73 -13.85 -9.66
CA ASP A 32 -23.01 -14.46 -8.55
C ASP A 32 -22.01 -13.46 -7.93
N LEU A 33 -22.49 -12.78 -6.89
CA LEU A 33 -21.78 -11.78 -6.07
C LEU A 33 -20.62 -12.37 -5.23
N LYS A 34 -20.19 -13.59 -5.50
CA LYS A 34 -19.32 -14.36 -4.60
C LYS A 34 -17.83 -14.08 -4.76
N ASN A 35 -17.37 -13.52 -5.88
CA ASN A 35 -15.96 -13.17 -6.07
C ASN A 35 -15.76 -11.69 -6.47
N PRO A 36 -15.28 -10.83 -5.54
CA PRO A 36 -15.03 -9.40 -5.80
C PRO A 36 -13.91 -9.11 -6.81
N GLU A 37 -13.08 -10.12 -7.10
CA GLU A 37 -11.95 -10.05 -8.04
C GLU A 37 -12.37 -10.38 -9.48
N GLU A 38 -13.57 -10.96 -9.66
CA GLU A 38 -14.08 -11.30 -10.98
C GLU A 38 -14.76 -10.10 -11.64
N THR A 39 -14.36 -9.89 -12.88
CA THR A 39 -14.73 -8.73 -13.69
C THR A 39 -16.18 -8.85 -14.18
N THR A 40 -17.14 -8.43 -13.37
CA THR A 40 -18.57 -8.36 -13.74
C THR A 40 -19.01 -6.93 -14.09
N GLU A 41 -20.10 -6.78 -14.86
CA GLU A 41 -20.63 -5.48 -15.31
C GLU A 41 -21.06 -4.57 -14.14
N SER A 42 -21.58 -5.15 -13.05
CA SER A 42 -21.93 -4.43 -11.82
C SER A 42 -20.69 -3.93 -11.07
N ASN A 43 -19.61 -4.71 -11.06
CA ASN A 43 -18.32 -4.31 -10.50
C ASN A 43 -17.73 -3.11 -11.29
N PHE A 44 -17.86 -3.09 -12.62
CA PHE A 44 -17.40 -1.95 -13.43
C PHE A 44 -18.12 -0.63 -13.13
N ARG A 45 -19.44 -0.64 -12.91
CA ARG A 45 -20.18 0.62 -12.62
C ARG A 45 -19.80 1.22 -11.27
N LEU A 46 -19.55 0.37 -10.26
CA LEU A 46 -19.07 0.79 -8.95
C LEU A 46 -17.64 1.37 -9.03
N VAL A 47 -16.76 0.71 -9.79
CA VAL A 47 -15.39 1.19 -10.07
C VAL A 47 -15.42 2.52 -10.82
N ASP A 48 -16.22 2.64 -11.88
CA ASP A 48 -16.32 3.86 -12.69
C ASP A 48 -16.82 5.06 -11.88
N THR A 49 -17.83 4.85 -11.03
CA THR A 49 -18.34 5.91 -10.15
C THR A 49 -17.29 6.33 -9.12
N ALA A 50 -16.57 5.37 -8.55
CA ALA A 50 -15.49 5.63 -7.62
C ALA A 50 -14.34 6.43 -8.27
N LEU A 51 -13.91 6.02 -9.46
CA LEU A 51 -12.85 6.69 -10.21
C LEU A 51 -13.27 8.09 -10.64
N LYS A 52 -14.51 8.30 -11.08
CA LYS A 52 -15.03 9.64 -11.41
C LYS A 52 -15.01 10.57 -10.21
N LYS A 53 -15.37 10.09 -9.01
CA LYS A 53 -15.29 10.90 -7.78
C LYS A 53 -13.85 11.32 -7.49
N VAL A 54 -12.91 10.38 -7.59
CA VAL A 54 -11.47 10.66 -7.40
C VAL A 54 -10.94 11.61 -8.48
N GLU A 55 -11.29 11.41 -9.75
CA GLU A 55 -10.89 12.30 -10.85
C GLU A 55 -11.38 13.73 -10.61
N LEU A 56 -12.65 13.90 -10.23
CA LEU A 56 -13.22 15.20 -9.88
C LEU A 56 -12.46 15.84 -8.71
N GLY A 57 -12.13 15.06 -7.68
CA GLY A 57 -11.37 15.55 -6.53
C GLY A 57 -9.98 16.05 -6.91
N PHE A 58 -9.25 15.29 -7.74
CA PHE A 58 -7.97 15.72 -8.30
C PHE A 58 -8.11 17.01 -9.12
N ARG A 59 -9.10 17.10 -10.02
CA ARG A 59 -9.32 18.30 -10.84
C ARG A 59 -9.71 19.53 -10.03
N GLN A 60 -10.38 19.34 -8.89
CA GLN A 60 -10.75 20.43 -7.98
C GLN A 60 -9.54 21.01 -7.26
N LEU A 61 -8.66 20.15 -6.73
CA LEU A 61 -7.43 20.60 -6.03
C LEU A 61 -6.36 21.08 -7.02
N TYR A 62 -6.22 20.36 -8.13
CA TYR A 62 -5.20 20.58 -9.15
C TYR A 62 -5.84 20.57 -10.54
N PRO A 63 -6.35 21.72 -11.03
CA PRO A 63 -6.91 21.80 -12.37
C PRO A 63 -5.90 21.44 -13.47
N ARG A 64 -4.61 21.67 -13.20
CA ARG A 64 -3.46 21.27 -14.03
C ARG A 64 -2.29 20.93 -13.12
N PHE A 65 -1.47 19.99 -13.56
CA PHE A 65 -0.16 19.71 -12.97
C PHE A 65 0.95 20.33 -13.83
N ALA A 66 2.07 20.65 -13.19
CA ALA A 66 3.28 20.94 -13.93
C ALA A 66 3.82 19.64 -14.57
N PRO A 67 4.47 19.70 -15.76
CA PRO A 67 5.10 18.53 -16.34
C PRO A 67 6.14 17.91 -15.40
N ASN A 68 6.30 16.59 -15.48
CA ASN A 68 7.20 15.78 -14.64
C ASN A 68 6.87 15.80 -13.13
N THR A 69 5.64 16.17 -12.75
CA THR A 69 5.23 16.10 -11.34
C THR A 69 5.17 14.64 -10.87
N GLN A 70 5.86 14.35 -9.77
CA GLN A 70 5.71 13.10 -9.03
C GLN A 70 4.64 13.28 -7.95
N ILE A 71 3.62 12.43 -8.01
CA ILE A 71 2.48 12.44 -7.11
C ILE A 71 2.68 11.25 -6.19
N VAL A 72 3.23 11.51 -5.01
CA VAL A 72 3.37 10.49 -3.97
C VAL A 72 2.00 10.30 -3.36
N LEU A 73 1.42 9.13 -3.58
CA LEU A 73 0.03 8.86 -3.25
C LEU A 73 -0.04 7.90 -2.07
N SER A 74 -0.91 8.17 -1.11
CA SER A 74 -1.33 7.22 -0.08
C SER A 74 -2.78 6.87 -0.35
N VAL A 75 -3.11 5.59 -0.60
CA VAL A 75 -4.48 5.17 -0.90
C VAL A 75 -5.01 4.33 0.25
N GLN A 76 -5.88 4.94 1.05
CA GLN A 76 -6.53 4.30 2.20
C GLN A 76 -7.94 3.78 1.88
N ALA A 77 -8.45 4.05 0.67
CA ALA A 77 -9.62 3.38 0.10
C ALA A 77 -9.34 1.89 -0.17
N ARG A 78 -9.29 1.07 0.88
CA ARG A 78 -9.22 -0.39 0.80
C ARG A 78 -10.63 -0.95 0.54
N GLY A 79 -10.78 -1.83 -0.45
CA GLY A 79 -12.05 -2.46 -0.82
C GLY A 79 -12.50 -2.25 -2.27
N ARG A 80 -13.68 -2.81 -2.60
CA ARG A 80 -14.25 -2.92 -3.96
C ARG A 80 -14.12 -1.63 -4.77
N GLY A 81 -13.49 -1.72 -5.95
CA GLY A 81 -13.31 -0.57 -6.86
C GLY A 81 -11.89 -0.40 -7.42
N SER A 82 -10.91 -1.08 -6.85
CA SER A 82 -9.49 -1.06 -7.21
C SER A 82 -8.92 0.33 -7.56
N ILE A 83 -9.29 1.38 -6.81
CA ILE A 83 -8.66 2.71 -6.97
C ILE A 83 -7.14 2.55 -6.90
N TYR A 84 -6.67 1.70 -6.00
CA TYR A 84 -5.27 1.30 -5.87
C TYR A 84 -4.62 0.87 -7.21
N ILE A 85 -5.18 -0.14 -7.92
CA ILE A 85 -4.59 -0.61 -9.19
C ILE A 85 -4.63 0.48 -10.27
N HIS A 86 -5.70 1.28 -10.28
CA HIS A 86 -5.86 2.35 -11.26
C HIS A 86 -4.84 3.45 -11.05
N MET A 87 -4.57 3.82 -9.81
CA MET A 87 -3.56 4.84 -9.49
C MET A 87 -2.14 4.34 -9.80
N TYR A 88 -1.76 3.15 -9.33
CA TYR A 88 -0.37 2.71 -9.39
C TYR A 88 -0.02 1.91 -10.64
N ALA A 89 -0.83 0.92 -11.02
CA ALA A 89 -0.51 0.08 -12.17
C ALA A 89 -0.92 0.76 -13.49
N PHE A 90 -2.15 1.28 -13.55
CA PHE A 90 -2.66 1.91 -14.78
C PHE A 90 -2.29 3.38 -14.94
N GLN A 91 -1.74 4.02 -13.88
CA GLN A 91 -1.30 5.41 -13.93
C GLN A 91 -2.40 6.36 -14.47
N VAL A 92 -3.65 6.20 -14.01
CA VAL A 92 -4.83 6.87 -14.60
C VAL A 92 -4.74 8.40 -14.63
N LEU A 93 -3.94 9.01 -13.73
CA LEU A 93 -3.68 10.46 -13.76
C LEU A 93 -3.09 10.93 -15.10
N ARG A 94 -2.24 10.10 -15.74
CA ARG A 94 -1.70 10.41 -17.08
C ARG A 94 -2.79 10.49 -18.13
N ILE A 95 -3.85 9.72 -17.97
CA ILE A 95 -4.98 9.65 -18.90
C ILE A 95 -5.90 10.84 -18.64
N TRP A 96 -6.29 11.09 -17.39
CA TRP A 96 -7.20 12.17 -17.02
C TRP A 96 -6.65 13.55 -17.38
N TYR A 97 -5.36 13.78 -17.16
CA TYR A 97 -4.69 15.05 -17.48
C TYR A 97 -4.07 15.10 -18.87
N ARG A 98 -4.09 13.97 -19.61
CA ARG A 98 -3.44 13.81 -20.92
C ARG A 98 -1.95 14.17 -20.90
N ASP A 99 -1.29 13.91 -19.78
CA ASP A 99 0.13 14.19 -19.56
C ASP A 99 0.86 12.90 -19.20
N ARG A 100 1.70 12.41 -20.12
CA ARG A 100 2.47 11.17 -19.94
C ARG A 100 3.63 11.31 -18.95
N THR A 101 3.99 12.54 -18.58
CA THR A 101 5.11 12.82 -17.67
C THR A 101 4.73 12.68 -16.20
N LEU A 102 3.43 12.75 -15.87
CA LEU A 102 2.94 12.57 -14.50
C LEU A 102 3.22 11.16 -13.99
N ARG A 103 3.59 11.03 -12.72
CA ARG A 103 3.82 9.71 -12.11
C ARG A 103 3.14 9.64 -10.75
N ALA A 104 2.15 8.75 -10.63
CA ALA A 104 1.62 8.37 -9.33
C ALA A 104 2.49 7.26 -8.76
N VAL A 105 3.07 7.45 -7.58
CA VAL A 105 3.97 6.47 -6.96
C VAL A 105 3.52 6.20 -5.53
N ARG A 106 3.68 4.95 -5.10
CA ARG A 106 3.52 4.58 -3.70
C ARG A 106 4.66 5.19 -2.88
N PRO A 107 4.47 5.50 -1.59
CA PRO A 107 5.54 6.08 -0.79
C PRO A 107 6.77 5.17 -0.73
N GLU A 108 6.59 3.86 -0.63
CA GLU A 108 7.66 2.86 -0.60
C GLU A 108 8.41 2.69 -1.94
N ASP A 109 7.78 3.05 -3.06
CA ASP A 109 8.38 3.03 -4.40
C ASP A 109 8.94 4.40 -4.82
N ARG A 110 8.82 5.40 -3.94
CA ARG A 110 9.28 6.76 -4.19
C ARG A 110 10.77 6.76 -4.56
N LYS A 111 11.08 7.51 -5.62
CA LYS A 111 12.45 7.91 -5.96
C LYS A 111 12.58 9.40 -5.75
N ARG A 112 13.81 9.89 -5.59
CA ARG A 112 14.07 11.33 -5.62
C ARG A 112 13.51 11.90 -6.93
N ALA A 113 12.61 12.86 -6.82
CA ALA A 113 12.00 13.50 -7.98
C ALA A 113 12.98 14.49 -8.61
N ASP A 114 13.04 14.50 -9.94
CA ASP A 114 13.76 15.52 -10.73
C ASP A 114 12.90 16.78 -10.98
N GLY A 115 11.64 16.75 -10.54
CA GLY A 115 10.63 17.80 -10.72
C GLY A 115 9.78 18.01 -9.46
N PRO A 116 8.65 18.73 -9.57
CA PRO A 116 7.76 18.95 -8.44
C PRO A 116 7.27 17.64 -7.83
N GLU A 117 7.22 17.61 -6.50
CA GLU A 117 6.69 16.48 -5.75
C GLU A 117 5.56 16.96 -4.85
N ILE A 118 4.46 16.21 -4.84
CA ILE A 118 3.29 16.48 -3.99
C ILE A 118 2.86 15.21 -3.27
N LEU A 119 2.36 15.36 -2.04
CA LEU A 119 1.83 14.28 -1.24
C LEU A 119 0.30 14.34 -1.24
N ILE A 120 -0.34 13.31 -1.78
CA ILE A 120 -1.79 13.19 -1.85
C ILE A 120 -2.25 11.96 -1.06
N LEU A 121 -3.32 12.10 -0.31
CA LEU A 121 -4.06 11.01 0.32
C LEU A 121 -5.41 10.82 -0.40
N ILE A 122 -5.75 9.58 -0.72
CA ILE A 122 -7.11 9.18 -1.06
C ILE A 122 -7.71 8.47 0.15
N THR A 123 -8.69 9.12 0.78
CA THR A 123 -9.34 8.63 2.01
C THR A 123 -10.20 7.39 1.74
N PRO A 124 -10.62 6.64 2.79
CA PRO A 124 -11.56 5.53 2.63
C PRO A 124 -12.86 5.90 1.87
N ASP A 125 -13.35 7.12 2.08
CA ASP A 125 -14.52 7.68 1.41
C ASP A 125 -14.24 8.20 0.00
N ARG A 126 -13.02 7.96 -0.52
CA ARG A 126 -12.57 8.31 -1.87
C ARG A 126 -12.50 9.82 -2.09
N ASP A 127 -12.29 10.58 -1.02
CA ASP A 127 -11.94 12.00 -1.11
C ASP A 127 -10.44 12.14 -1.40
N VAL A 128 -10.08 13.19 -2.11
CA VAL A 128 -8.68 13.50 -2.43
C VAL A 128 -8.22 14.62 -1.52
N VAL A 129 -7.13 14.39 -0.81
CA VAL A 129 -6.58 15.33 0.18
C VAL A 129 -5.13 15.64 -0.19
N ASP A 130 -4.84 16.92 -0.36
CA ASP A 130 -3.50 17.46 -0.55
C ASP A 130 -2.88 17.78 0.80
N ILE A 131 -1.71 17.21 1.09
CA ILE A 131 -1.04 17.34 2.39
C ILE A 131 0.29 18.05 2.20
N ASP A 132 0.51 19.14 2.93
CA ASP A 132 1.85 19.68 3.12
C ASP A 132 2.56 18.86 4.21
N PRO A 133 3.56 18.03 3.87
CA PRO A 133 4.21 17.17 4.86
C PRO A 133 4.94 17.98 5.94
N ARG A 134 5.35 19.22 5.68
CA ARG A 134 6.13 20.02 6.64
C ARG A 134 5.27 20.63 7.74
N THR A 135 4.02 20.93 7.43
CA THR A 135 3.09 21.61 8.36
C THR A 135 1.95 20.71 8.80
N LEU A 136 1.80 19.54 8.16
CA LEU A 136 0.64 18.66 8.23
C LEU A 136 -0.67 19.32 7.75
N TYR A 137 -0.63 20.57 7.28
CA TYR A 137 -1.80 21.25 6.77
C TYR A 137 -2.35 20.49 5.55
N ALA A 138 -3.66 20.22 5.58
CA ALA A 138 -4.32 19.39 4.60
C ALA A 138 -5.51 20.11 3.96
N ARG A 139 -5.64 19.98 2.63
CA ARG A 139 -6.77 20.50 1.85
C ARG A 139 -7.52 19.34 1.20
N SER A 140 -8.77 19.15 1.61
CA SER A 140 -9.68 18.20 0.99
C SER A 140 -10.35 18.79 -0.26
N ALA A 141 -10.51 17.98 -1.29
CA ALA A 141 -11.26 18.35 -2.49
C ALA A 141 -12.75 18.57 -2.18
N SER A 142 -13.33 17.74 -1.31
CA SER A 142 -14.71 17.90 -0.85
C SER A 142 -14.93 19.10 0.09
N ARG A 143 -13.85 19.79 0.50
CA ARG A 143 -13.83 20.94 1.43
C ARG A 143 -14.32 20.60 2.84
N THR A 144 -14.38 19.32 3.18
CA THR A 144 -14.57 18.89 4.57
C THR A 144 -13.25 18.93 5.30
N GLU A 145 -13.28 19.10 6.62
CA GLU A 145 -12.08 18.99 7.43
C GLU A 145 -11.47 17.58 7.29
N PRO A 146 -10.19 17.44 6.90
CA PRO A 146 -9.55 16.14 6.77
C PRO A 146 -9.35 15.46 8.12
N ASP A 147 -9.40 14.13 8.13
CA ASP A 147 -8.99 13.34 9.28
C ASP A 147 -7.45 13.39 9.41
N TYR A 148 -6.96 14.10 10.42
CA TYR A 148 -5.53 14.29 10.64
C TYR A 148 -4.81 13.02 11.08
N HIS A 149 -5.51 11.99 11.58
CA HIS A 149 -4.89 10.67 11.80
C HIS A 149 -4.59 9.97 10.48
N GLN A 150 -5.47 10.09 9.49
CA GLN A 150 -5.23 9.56 8.14
C GLN A 150 -4.11 10.31 7.43
N CYS A 151 -4.07 11.64 7.59
CA CYS A 151 -3.02 12.48 7.03
C CYS A 151 -1.66 12.17 7.65
N GLU A 152 -1.58 12.01 8.98
CA GLU A 152 -0.36 11.59 9.67
C GLU A 152 0.15 10.25 9.13
N GLY A 153 -0.72 9.26 8.97
CA GLY A 153 -0.34 7.97 8.39
C GLY A 153 0.25 8.10 6.98
N ALA A 154 -0.30 9.00 6.14
CA ALA A 154 0.25 9.29 4.82
C ALA A 154 1.62 9.99 4.88
N VAL A 155 1.82 10.93 5.82
CA VAL A 155 3.12 11.59 6.02
C VAL A 155 4.17 10.60 6.55
N ARG A 156 3.79 9.67 7.42
CA ARG A 156 4.67 8.61 7.93
C ARG A 156 5.15 7.68 6.81
N ALA A 157 4.24 7.27 5.92
CA ALA A 157 4.60 6.49 4.73
C ALA A 157 5.51 7.30 3.78
N TYR A 158 5.25 8.61 3.63
CA TYR A 158 6.12 9.51 2.86
C TYR A 158 7.53 9.62 3.46
N ALA A 159 7.66 9.72 4.79
CA ALA A 159 8.95 9.70 5.48
C ALA A 159 9.71 8.39 5.25
N MET A 160 9.02 7.25 5.25
CA MET A 160 9.59 5.95 4.87
C MET A 160 10.14 5.97 3.43
N GLY A 161 9.39 6.54 2.49
CA GLY A 161 9.83 6.73 1.11
C GLY A 161 11.05 7.66 0.96
N LEU A 162 11.11 8.74 1.75
CA LEU A 162 12.28 9.62 1.82
C LEU A 162 13.52 8.83 2.24
N ALA A 163 13.47 8.12 3.38
CA ALA A 163 14.58 7.32 3.89
C ALA A 163 15.00 6.21 2.92
N GLY A 164 14.04 5.53 2.28
CA GLY A 164 14.28 4.50 1.27
C GLY A 164 14.96 5.00 -0.01
N SER A 165 14.73 6.27 -0.35
CA SER A 165 15.33 6.93 -1.52
C SER A 165 16.69 7.58 -1.24
N GLY A 166 17.24 7.41 -0.03
CA GLY A 166 18.51 8.02 0.40
C GLY A 166 18.39 9.44 0.94
N GLN A 167 17.18 9.92 1.25
CA GLN A 167 16.91 11.21 1.88
C GLN A 167 16.56 11.01 3.37
N ALA A 168 17.45 10.34 4.11
CA ALA A 168 17.21 9.99 5.50
C ALA A 168 17.18 11.22 6.42
N ASP A 169 18.04 12.22 6.19
CA ASP A 169 18.01 13.48 6.94
C ASP A 169 16.66 14.19 6.81
N ASP A 170 16.12 14.27 5.59
CA ASP A 170 14.80 14.88 5.34
C ASP A 170 13.69 14.07 6.04
N ALA A 171 13.78 12.74 6.03
CA ALA A 171 12.83 11.85 6.70
C ALA A 171 12.87 12.02 8.24
N VAL A 172 14.07 12.08 8.82
CA VAL A 172 14.29 12.30 10.25
C VAL A 172 13.78 13.67 10.65
N HIS A 173 14.16 14.72 9.92
CA HIS A 173 13.70 16.07 10.19
C HIS A 173 12.17 16.16 10.14
N LEU A 174 11.55 15.56 9.11
CA LEU A 174 10.09 15.52 8.96
C LEU A 174 9.40 14.88 10.17
N LEU A 175 9.86 13.70 10.61
CA LEU A 175 9.24 12.97 11.71
C LEU A 175 9.45 13.65 13.07
N LEU A 176 10.60 14.28 13.29
CA LEU A 176 10.90 14.96 14.56
C LEU A 176 10.16 16.30 14.73
N HIS A 177 9.71 16.90 13.63
CA HIS A 177 9.00 18.18 13.62
C HIS A 177 7.53 18.05 13.22
N LEU A 178 7.01 16.83 13.10
CA LEU A 178 5.61 16.63 12.79
C LEU A 178 4.74 17.12 13.96
N PRO A 179 3.67 17.90 13.71
CA PRO A 179 2.80 18.37 14.78
C PRO A 179 2.27 17.21 15.65
N GLU A 180 2.34 17.40 16.97
CA GLU A 180 1.96 16.36 17.93
C GLU A 180 0.45 16.11 17.89
N VAL A 181 0.04 14.93 17.41
CA VAL A 181 -1.36 14.48 17.46
C VAL A 181 -1.66 13.81 18.80
N ASN A 182 -0.75 12.95 19.28
CA ASN A 182 -0.75 12.41 20.65
C ASN A 182 0.63 11.83 21.00
N ALA A 183 0.86 11.56 22.30
CA ALA A 183 2.14 11.06 22.82
C ALA A 183 2.56 9.68 22.29
N GLY A 184 1.59 8.80 21.97
CA GLY A 184 1.87 7.49 21.39
C GLY A 184 2.44 7.61 19.97
N LEU A 185 1.77 8.38 19.11
CA LEU A 185 2.22 8.66 17.75
C LEU A 185 3.56 9.38 17.73
N LEU A 186 3.77 10.34 18.64
CA LEU A 186 5.07 11.00 18.80
C LEU A 186 6.18 9.99 19.12
N SER A 187 5.91 9.00 19.96
CA SER A 187 6.88 7.92 20.23
C SER A 187 7.19 7.11 18.97
N VAL A 188 6.17 6.77 18.18
CA VAL A 188 6.35 6.07 16.89
C VAL A 188 7.20 6.89 15.92
N HIS A 189 6.94 8.20 15.77
CA HIS A 189 7.71 9.09 14.89
C HIS A 189 9.18 9.14 15.29
N ARG A 190 9.48 9.34 16.57
CA ARG A 190 10.85 9.38 17.08
C ARG A 190 11.56 8.04 16.92
N ARG A 191 10.86 6.92 17.11
CA ARG A 191 11.43 5.58 16.88
C ARG A 191 11.69 5.32 15.40
N MET A 192 10.83 5.77 14.50
CA MET A 192 11.11 5.71 13.06
C MET A 192 12.29 6.60 12.66
N ALA A 193 12.40 7.79 13.21
CA ALA A 193 13.57 8.65 13.01
C ALA A 193 14.86 7.96 13.49
N ALA A 194 14.85 7.36 14.69
CA ALA A 194 15.97 6.57 15.20
C ALA A 194 16.28 5.35 14.31
N MET A 195 15.26 4.66 13.79
CA MET A 195 15.42 3.55 12.85
C MET A 195 16.16 4.00 11.57
N PHE A 196 15.81 5.16 11.02
CA PHE A 196 16.51 5.71 9.85
C PHE A 196 17.97 6.09 10.17
N LEU A 197 18.21 6.69 11.33
CA LEU A 197 19.56 7.03 11.80
C LEU A 197 20.43 5.78 12.00
N TYR A 198 19.89 4.71 12.61
CA TYR A 198 20.60 3.43 12.71
C TYR A 198 20.91 2.82 11.34
N ALA A 199 19.98 2.94 10.39
CA ALA A 199 20.20 2.43 9.05
C ALA A 199 21.30 3.18 8.28
N ASP A 200 21.61 4.41 8.67
CA ASP A 200 22.74 5.22 8.16
C ASP A 200 24.03 5.07 9.01
N GLY A 201 24.03 4.23 10.04
CA GLY A 201 25.18 4.04 10.94
C GLY A 201 25.41 5.19 11.93
N ARG A 202 24.40 6.02 12.16
CA ARG A 202 24.44 7.19 13.07
C ARG A 202 23.90 6.82 14.45
N ASP A 203 24.50 5.79 15.04
CA ASP A 203 24.02 5.17 16.28
C ASP A 203 23.86 6.16 17.44
N ARG A 204 24.82 7.07 17.63
CA ARG A 204 24.77 8.06 18.73
C ARG A 204 23.58 9.01 18.62
N GLU A 205 23.23 9.42 17.41
CA GLU A 205 22.11 10.33 17.18
C GLU A 205 20.77 9.59 17.35
N ALA A 206 20.70 8.35 16.88
CA ALA A 206 19.55 7.50 17.11
C ALA A 206 19.30 7.27 18.61
N GLU A 207 20.36 7.00 19.38
CA GLU A 207 20.30 6.85 20.84
C GLU A 207 19.83 8.14 21.52
N ALA A 208 20.36 9.31 21.14
CA ALA A 208 19.92 10.60 21.67
C ALA A 208 18.43 10.88 21.42
N VAL A 209 17.91 10.50 20.24
CA VAL A 209 16.48 10.59 19.95
C VAL A 209 15.68 9.66 20.88
N LEU A 210 16.14 8.43 21.08
CA LEU A 210 15.43 7.44 21.91
C LEU A 210 15.47 7.75 23.41
N ASP A 211 16.55 8.34 23.92
CA ASP A 211 16.69 8.75 25.32
C ASP A 211 15.62 9.76 25.75
N SER A 212 15.16 10.58 24.81
CA SER A 212 14.08 11.56 25.01
C SER A 212 12.69 11.05 24.60
N THR A 213 12.57 9.75 24.28
CA THR A 213 11.34 9.14 23.76
C THR A 213 10.69 8.23 24.80
N VAL A 214 9.38 8.37 24.98
CA VAL A 214 8.60 7.53 25.89
C VAL A 214 8.75 6.04 25.52
N ALA A 215 9.03 5.21 26.52
CA ALA A 215 9.07 3.77 26.37
C ALA A 215 7.68 3.22 26.03
N LEU A 216 7.59 2.39 24.98
CA LEU A 216 6.35 1.72 24.61
C LEU A 216 6.30 0.35 25.29
N PRO A 217 5.13 -0.08 25.82
CA PRO A 217 4.89 -1.47 26.16
C PRO A 217 5.19 -2.38 24.97
N ARG A 218 5.80 -3.54 25.21
CA ARG A 218 6.23 -4.49 24.15
C ARG A 218 5.14 -4.78 23.11
N GLY A 219 3.90 -4.99 23.54
CA GLY A 219 2.78 -5.27 22.63
C GLY A 219 2.47 -4.10 21.69
N LEU A 220 2.50 -2.87 22.17
CA LEU A 220 2.30 -1.67 21.34
C LEU A 220 3.49 -1.46 20.40
N ALA A 221 4.71 -1.63 20.90
CA ALA A 221 5.92 -1.54 20.07
C ALA A 221 5.89 -2.54 18.90
N LEU A 222 5.40 -3.77 19.13
CA LEU A 222 5.24 -4.76 18.06
C LEU A 222 4.13 -4.39 17.08
N ALA A 223 2.97 -3.94 17.56
CA ALA A 223 1.88 -3.50 16.69
C ALA A 223 2.28 -2.31 15.80
N ASP A 224 3.00 -1.33 16.35
CA ASP A 224 3.50 -0.19 15.58
C ASP A 224 4.58 -0.63 14.58
N LEU A 225 5.50 -1.51 15.00
CA LEU A 225 6.55 -2.04 14.13
C LEU A 225 5.99 -2.86 12.97
N GLN A 226 4.90 -3.61 13.17
CA GLN A 226 4.18 -4.32 12.10
C GLN A 226 3.74 -3.34 11.01
N ALA A 227 3.08 -2.24 11.39
CA ALA A 227 2.60 -1.23 10.46
C ALA A 227 3.76 -0.53 9.73
N VAL A 228 4.86 -0.25 10.43
CA VAL A 228 6.05 0.39 9.86
C VAL A 228 6.77 -0.50 8.85
N LEU A 229 6.97 -1.79 9.15
CA LEU A 229 7.72 -2.70 8.30
C LEU A 229 6.91 -3.31 7.15
N ALA A 230 5.58 -3.25 7.23
CA ALA A 230 4.65 -3.72 6.19
C ALA A 230 4.90 -3.06 4.84
N GLU A 231 5.03 -1.74 4.83
CA GLU A 231 5.13 -0.90 3.62
C GLU A 231 6.54 -0.30 3.51
N GLN A 232 7.57 -1.12 3.75
CA GLN A 232 8.96 -0.67 3.67
C GLN A 232 9.49 -0.66 2.21
N PRO A 233 10.43 0.23 1.87
CA PRO A 233 10.95 0.38 0.51
C PRO A 233 11.72 -0.85 0.03
N LYS A 234 11.49 -1.31 -1.20
CA LYS A 234 12.15 -2.51 -1.76
C LYS A 234 13.69 -2.43 -1.78
N ARG A 235 14.22 -1.21 -1.85
CA ARG A 235 15.67 -0.95 -1.99
C ARG A 235 16.40 -0.86 -0.66
N ARG A 236 15.68 -0.81 0.47
CA ARG A 236 16.27 -0.57 1.79
C ARG A 236 15.49 -1.35 2.85
N VAL A 237 16.18 -2.31 3.46
CA VAL A 237 15.58 -3.17 4.49
C VAL A 237 15.81 -2.53 5.86
N PHE A 238 14.72 -2.36 6.63
CA PHE A 238 14.77 -1.75 7.95
C PHE A 238 14.58 -2.74 9.10
N ASP A 239 14.46 -4.04 8.82
CA ASP A 239 14.08 -5.06 9.81
C ASP A 239 14.91 -5.01 11.12
N ASP A 240 16.24 -5.06 11.04
CA ASP A 240 17.13 -5.01 12.22
C ASP A 240 17.11 -3.65 12.93
N HIS A 241 17.12 -2.57 12.15
CA HIS A 241 17.10 -1.20 12.67
C HIS A 241 15.76 -0.87 13.34
N GLY A 242 14.66 -1.41 12.82
CA GLY A 242 13.31 -1.28 13.36
C GLY A 242 13.19 -2.04 14.67
N LEU A 243 13.65 -3.30 14.74
CA LEU A 243 13.69 -4.04 16.00
C LEU A 243 14.46 -3.25 17.08
N ARG A 244 15.67 -2.76 16.76
CA ARG A 244 16.47 -1.95 17.68
C ARG A 244 15.74 -0.68 18.11
N ALA A 245 15.23 0.12 17.17
CA ALA A 245 14.60 1.40 17.48
C ALA A 245 13.29 1.26 18.26
N PHE A 246 12.57 0.16 18.08
CA PHE A 246 11.34 -0.14 18.83
C PHE A 246 11.61 -0.91 20.14
N GLY A 247 12.88 -1.09 20.52
CA GLY A 247 13.25 -1.74 21.78
C GLY A 247 12.95 -3.24 21.81
N ILE A 248 12.79 -3.87 20.64
CA ILE A 248 12.60 -5.31 20.51
C ILE A 248 13.97 -5.96 20.32
N SER A 249 14.32 -6.87 21.23
CA SER A 249 15.58 -7.59 21.12
C SER A 249 15.65 -8.36 19.80
N ALA A 250 16.77 -8.22 19.10
CA ALA A 250 17.07 -8.96 17.88
C ALA A 250 17.05 -10.49 18.08
N GLN A 251 17.17 -10.95 19.33
CA GLN A 251 17.19 -12.36 19.76
C GLN A 251 15.84 -12.82 20.32
N ASP A 252 14.84 -11.93 20.47
CA ASP A 252 13.49 -12.30 20.91
C ASP A 252 12.78 -13.09 19.80
N THR A 253 12.98 -14.41 19.82
CA THR A 253 12.40 -15.31 18.83
C THR A 253 10.87 -15.28 18.86
N ALA A 254 10.26 -15.01 20.02
CA ALA A 254 8.82 -14.91 20.13
C ALA A 254 8.28 -13.67 19.42
N ALA A 255 8.93 -12.51 19.58
CA ALA A 255 8.62 -11.29 18.84
C ALA A 255 8.80 -11.49 17.33
N VAL A 256 9.91 -12.09 16.90
CA VAL A 256 10.19 -12.31 15.47
C VAL A 256 9.15 -13.25 14.85
N ARG A 257 8.72 -14.30 15.56
CA ARG A 257 7.62 -15.18 15.10
C ARG A 257 6.28 -14.45 15.06
N GLU A 258 6.00 -13.59 16.03
CA GLU A 258 4.77 -12.78 16.05
C GLU A 258 4.70 -11.86 14.83
N LEU A 259 5.79 -11.16 14.51
CA LEU A 259 5.92 -10.35 13.31
C LEU A 259 5.75 -11.19 12.03
N MET A 260 6.45 -12.33 11.94
CA MET A 260 6.33 -13.27 10.81
C MET A 260 4.86 -13.68 10.58
N ARG A 261 4.16 -14.13 11.62
CA ARG A 261 2.76 -14.56 11.54
C ARG A 261 1.85 -13.44 11.07
N TRP A 262 2.07 -12.23 11.59
CA TRP A 262 1.30 -11.06 11.18
C TRP A 262 1.50 -10.75 9.69
N PHE A 263 2.74 -10.72 9.21
CA PHE A 263 3.02 -10.48 7.79
C PHE A 263 2.43 -11.56 6.88
N VAL A 264 2.44 -12.83 7.30
CA VAL A 264 1.75 -13.92 6.59
C VAL A 264 0.25 -13.67 6.54
N SER A 265 -0.37 -13.34 7.67
CA SER A 265 -1.82 -13.10 7.74
C SER A 265 -2.28 -11.91 6.90
N MET A 266 -1.40 -10.94 6.69
CA MET A 266 -1.66 -9.71 5.94
C MET A 266 -1.16 -9.75 4.49
N GLY A 267 -0.61 -10.88 4.02
CA GLY A 267 -0.17 -11.03 2.63
C GLY A 267 1.15 -10.32 2.26
N TYR A 268 1.93 -9.85 3.24
CA TYR A 268 3.23 -9.18 3.01
C TYR A 268 4.34 -10.19 2.75
N VAL A 269 4.32 -10.79 1.55
CA VAL A 269 5.14 -11.95 1.16
C VAL A 269 6.66 -11.76 1.37
N GLU A 270 7.22 -10.66 0.87
CA GLU A 270 8.67 -10.42 0.96
C GLU A 270 9.14 -10.22 2.41
N VAL A 271 8.35 -9.52 3.23
CA VAL A 271 8.67 -9.26 4.63
C VAL A 271 8.52 -10.55 5.45
N ALA A 272 7.44 -11.31 5.20
CA ALA A 272 7.24 -12.62 5.81
C ALA A 272 8.42 -13.58 5.53
N LEU A 273 8.98 -13.57 4.31
CA LEU A 273 10.17 -14.35 3.97
C LEU A 273 11.42 -13.91 4.72
N ARG A 274 11.68 -12.61 4.83
CA ARG A 274 12.84 -12.12 5.60
C ARG A 274 12.74 -12.51 7.07
N PHE A 275 11.55 -12.40 7.65
CA PHE A 275 11.31 -12.80 9.03
C PHE A 275 11.36 -14.32 9.23
N SER A 276 10.91 -15.14 8.28
CA SER A 276 11.07 -16.61 8.37
C SER A 276 12.54 -17.04 8.32
N HIS A 277 13.34 -16.44 7.42
CA HIS A 277 14.80 -16.64 7.41
C HIS A 277 15.45 -16.20 8.73
N ARG A 278 14.93 -15.16 9.38
CA ARG A 278 15.42 -14.74 10.69
C ARG A 278 15.09 -15.77 11.77
N VAL A 279 13.86 -16.27 11.83
CA VAL A 279 13.47 -17.32 12.79
C VAL A 279 14.37 -18.54 12.62
N GLU A 280 14.61 -18.99 11.40
CA GLU A 280 15.48 -20.15 11.13
C GLU A 280 16.93 -19.92 11.59
N ARG A 281 17.46 -18.69 11.47
CA ARG A 281 18.79 -18.37 12.01
C ARG A 281 18.83 -18.39 13.54
N LEU A 282 17.77 -17.92 14.20
CA LEU A 282 17.66 -17.89 15.66
C LEU A 282 17.37 -19.28 16.25
N ARG A 283 16.63 -20.10 15.51
CA ARG A 283 16.20 -21.45 15.90
C ARG A 283 16.24 -22.37 14.67
N PRO A 284 17.41 -22.96 14.35
CA PRO A 284 17.52 -23.89 13.23
C PRO A 284 16.57 -25.08 13.34
N GLY A 285 15.93 -25.46 12.24
CA GLY A 285 14.92 -26.52 12.20
C GLY A 285 13.54 -26.09 12.68
N ASP A 286 13.22 -24.80 12.62
CA ASP A 286 11.91 -24.29 12.99
C ASP A 286 10.86 -24.67 11.93
N ALA A 287 9.99 -25.61 12.29
CA ALA A 287 8.97 -26.14 11.37
C ALA A 287 7.99 -25.07 10.85
N GLU A 288 7.71 -24.04 11.65
CA GLU A 288 6.82 -22.96 11.26
C GLU A 288 7.50 -22.03 10.25
N ALA A 289 8.73 -21.62 10.54
CA ALA A 289 9.53 -20.80 9.63
C ALA A 289 9.74 -21.51 8.28
N GLU A 290 10.00 -22.81 8.30
CA GLU A 290 10.17 -23.60 7.08
C GLU A 290 8.86 -23.72 6.27
N ALA A 291 7.72 -23.85 6.93
CA ALA A 291 6.41 -23.86 6.26
C ALA A 291 6.12 -22.50 5.60
N VAL A 292 6.35 -21.40 6.33
CA VAL A 292 6.18 -20.02 5.80
C VAL A 292 7.11 -19.80 4.60
N ARG A 293 8.38 -20.20 4.70
CA ARG A 293 9.35 -20.04 3.61
C ARG A 293 8.92 -20.74 2.33
N ARG A 294 8.50 -22.01 2.44
CA ARG A 294 7.98 -22.77 1.29
C ARG A 294 6.74 -22.12 0.67
N HIS A 295 5.79 -21.74 1.51
CA HIS A 295 4.53 -21.14 1.06
C HIS A 295 4.76 -19.78 0.36
N MET A 296 5.50 -18.87 0.99
CA MET A 296 5.75 -17.53 0.45
C MET A 296 6.63 -17.55 -0.81
N THR A 297 7.59 -18.49 -0.91
CA THR A 297 8.39 -18.66 -2.14
C THR A 297 7.52 -19.09 -3.31
N ALA A 298 6.57 -20.01 -3.09
CA ALA A 298 5.62 -20.42 -4.12
C ALA A 298 4.75 -19.24 -4.61
N ILE A 299 4.32 -18.35 -3.69
CA ILE A 299 3.58 -17.14 -4.06
C ILE A 299 4.43 -16.20 -4.92
N LEU A 300 5.71 -15.96 -4.56
CA LEU A 300 6.59 -15.11 -5.36
C LEU A 300 6.82 -15.67 -6.76
N GLU A 301 7.04 -16.98 -6.90
CA GLU A 301 7.21 -17.61 -8.21
C GLU A 301 5.93 -17.54 -9.05
N MET A 302 4.75 -17.70 -8.43
CA MET A 302 3.48 -17.47 -9.11
C MET A 302 3.38 -16.01 -9.61
N ARG A 303 3.70 -15.04 -8.75
CA ARG A 303 3.63 -13.60 -9.09
C ARG A 303 4.60 -13.20 -10.21
N LYS A 304 5.79 -13.79 -10.27
CA LYS A 304 6.75 -13.56 -11.38
C LYS A 304 6.22 -13.99 -12.75
N ASN A 305 5.35 -15.01 -12.76
CA ASN A 305 4.77 -15.57 -13.97
C ASN A 305 3.45 -14.88 -14.40
N LEU A 306 2.97 -13.90 -13.62
CA LEU A 306 1.81 -13.10 -13.97
C LEU A 306 2.19 -11.96 -14.94
N PRO A 307 1.27 -11.53 -15.82
CA PRO A 307 1.46 -10.34 -16.64
C PRO A 307 1.72 -9.10 -15.76
N PRO A 308 2.54 -8.14 -16.23
CA PRO A 308 2.80 -6.90 -15.48
C PRO A 308 1.49 -6.21 -15.06
N GLY A 309 1.31 -6.01 -13.74
CA GLY A 309 0.14 -5.35 -13.15
C GLY A 309 -0.89 -6.27 -12.49
N ALA A 310 -0.79 -7.60 -12.65
CA ALA A 310 -1.69 -8.54 -11.97
C ALA A 310 -1.17 -8.99 -10.58
N SER A 311 0.12 -8.80 -10.28
CA SER A 311 0.78 -9.27 -9.04
C SER A 311 0.69 -8.31 -7.85
N ASP A 312 0.14 -7.11 -8.03
CA ASP A 312 0.00 -6.07 -6.99
C ASP A 312 -1.41 -6.05 -6.38
N VAL A 313 -2.23 -7.07 -6.68
CA VAL A 313 -3.58 -7.27 -6.14
C VAL A 313 -3.51 -8.45 -5.18
N ASP A 314 -3.02 -8.21 -3.97
CA ASP A 314 -3.20 -9.09 -2.81
C ASP A 314 -3.38 -8.21 -1.57
#